data_AF-A0A4Y9PVI0-F1
#
_entry.id   AF-A0A4Y9PVI0-F1
#
_cell.length_a   1.000
_cell.length_b   1.000
_cell.length_c   1.000
_cell.angle_alpha   90.00
_cell.angle_beta   90.00
_cell.angle_gamma   90.00
#
_symmetry.space_group_name_H-M   'P 1'
#
loop_
_entity.id
_entity.type
_entity.pdbx_description
1 polymer ?
#
loop_
_entity_poly.entity_id
_entity_poly.type
_entity_poly.pdbx_seq_one_letter_code
_entity_poly.pdbx_strand_id
1 'polypeptide(L)'
;MRLPSVPGPSDVLAAVTGVKDGVTDALDLVPRLGTVIGRVEGYLDRVGVLLDRVDDVVDRADEAIAAVSSTQARADAAIAGVERTQARADAAIAGVERTQARADAAIEGVEQTQTKADDAIERVGRTTSRADGIVERGEGLIGRVEPLLGDYEPALAALAPSVRRLAATLEPSEVEALVTLIDRLPQLVTHLDEDILPVLESLGTVGTDVHDLVDTVQDLRQVVKGFPGSRLFRRRGAEEIAEEEAREGTGN
;
A
#
# COMPACT_ATOMS: atom_id res chain seq x y z
N MET A 1 48.06 113.27 -98.15
CA MET A 1 46.79 113.85 -97.67
C MET A 1 45.71 113.58 -98.72
N ARG A 2 44.83 112.59 -98.49
CA ARG A 2 43.62 112.43 -99.29
C ARG A 2 42.51 113.19 -98.57
N LEU A 3 41.99 114.22 -99.23
CA LEU A 3 40.85 115.03 -98.78
C LEU A 3 39.64 114.10 -98.58
N PRO A 4 38.80 114.33 -97.55
CA PRO A 4 37.51 113.66 -97.46
C PRO A 4 36.68 114.11 -98.66
N SER A 5 36.47 113.20 -99.60
CA SER A 5 35.67 113.45 -100.80
C SER A 5 34.24 113.75 -100.37
N VAL A 6 33.81 114.98 -100.62
CA VAL A 6 32.41 115.41 -100.55
C VAL A 6 31.61 114.49 -101.46
N PRO A 7 30.54 113.83 -100.95
CA PRO A 7 29.76 112.87 -101.73
C PRO A 7 29.34 113.47 -103.07
N GLY A 8 29.73 112.80 -104.16
CA GLY A 8 29.31 113.23 -105.50
C GLY A 8 27.81 112.98 -105.69
N PRO A 9 27.15 113.67 -106.64
CA PRO A 9 25.73 113.42 -106.93
C PRO A 9 25.42 111.95 -107.23
N SER A 10 26.40 111.18 -107.74
CA SER A 10 26.29 109.73 -107.94
C SER A 10 26.30 108.91 -106.65
N ASP A 11 26.98 109.34 -105.58
CA ASP A 11 26.95 108.66 -104.27
C ASP A 11 25.61 108.89 -103.57
N VAL A 12 25.01 110.07 -103.76
CA VAL A 12 23.66 110.38 -103.26
C VAL A 12 22.62 109.56 -104.03
N LEU A 13 22.78 109.41 -105.35
CA LEU A 13 21.91 108.54 -106.16
C LEU A 13 22.08 107.06 -105.79
N ALA A 14 23.30 106.59 -105.54
CA ALA A 14 23.57 105.22 -105.08
C ALA A 14 23.02 104.95 -103.67
N ALA A 15 23.10 105.93 -102.77
CA ALA A 15 22.47 105.87 -101.45
C ALA A 15 20.94 105.87 -101.55
N VAL A 16 20.35 106.68 -102.44
CA VAL A 16 18.90 106.71 -102.69
C VAL A 16 18.42 105.42 -103.35
N THR A 17 19.17 104.83 -104.29
CA THR A 17 18.84 103.53 -104.87
C THR A 17 19.03 102.40 -103.87
N GLY A 18 20.09 102.43 -103.05
CA GLY A 18 20.28 101.46 -101.97
C GLY A 18 19.20 101.53 -100.88
N VAL A 19 18.68 102.74 -100.60
CA VAL A 19 17.50 102.93 -99.74
C VAL A 19 16.25 102.35 -100.41
N LYS A 20 16.05 102.58 -101.72
CA LYS A 20 14.91 102.02 -102.47
C LYS A 20 14.95 100.49 -102.55
N ASP A 21 16.10 99.92 -102.80
CA ASP A 21 16.32 98.48 -102.88
C ASP A 21 16.19 97.84 -101.49
N GLY A 22 16.77 98.47 -100.45
CA GLY A 22 16.60 98.04 -99.06
C GLY A 22 15.15 98.12 -98.56
N VAL A 23 14.37 99.11 -99.01
CA VAL A 23 12.92 99.17 -98.75
C VAL A 23 12.19 98.04 -99.47
N THR A 24 12.60 97.69 -100.70
CA THR A 24 11.99 96.59 -101.46
C THR A 24 12.28 95.23 -100.82
N ASP A 25 13.53 94.99 -100.39
CA ASP A 25 13.93 93.79 -99.66
C ASP A 25 13.25 93.69 -98.28
N ALA A 26 13.08 94.82 -97.59
CA ALA A 26 12.36 94.87 -96.32
C ALA A 26 10.87 94.55 -96.50
N LEU A 27 10.26 94.97 -97.61
CA LEU A 27 8.88 94.64 -97.93
C LEU A 27 8.72 93.16 -98.31
N ASP A 28 9.70 92.56 -98.99
CA ASP A 28 9.72 91.12 -99.30
C ASP A 28 9.97 90.24 -98.06
N LEU A 29 10.55 90.80 -96.99
CA LEU A 29 10.69 90.12 -95.69
C LEU A 29 9.37 90.03 -94.91
N VAL A 30 8.41 90.94 -95.12
CA VAL A 30 7.13 90.95 -94.37
C VAL A 30 6.32 89.65 -94.60
N PRO A 31 6.11 89.16 -95.83
CA PRO A 31 5.45 87.87 -96.06
C PRO A 31 6.22 86.69 -95.46
N ARG A 32 7.56 86.70 -95.55
CA ARG A 32 8.41 85.65 -94.99
C ARG A 32 8.29 85.60 -93.46
N LEU A 33 8.33 86.74 -92.79
CA LEU A 33 8.08 86.86 -91.36
C LEU A 33 6.67 86.36 -91.00
N GLY A 34 5.64 86.70 -91.79
CA GLY A 34 4.30 86.16 -91.61
C GLY A 34 4.24 84.63 -91.66
N THR A 35 4.95 83.98 -92.59
CA THR A 35 5.01 82.51 -92.65
C THR A 35 5.77 81.88 -91.48
N VAL A 36 6.83 82.52 -91.00
CA VAL A 36 7.60 82.06 -89.84
C VAL A 36 6.76 82.20 -88.58
N ILE A 37 6.08 83.34 -88.40
CA ILE A 37 5.20 83.61 -87.26
C ILE A 37 4.05 82.60 -87.24
N GLY A 38 3.34 82.38 -88.35
CA GLY A 38 2.26 81.38 -88.39
C GLY A 38 2.74 79.95 -88.11
N ARG A 39 3.99 79.61 -88.48
CA ARG A 39 4.59 78.32 -88.11
C ARG A 39 4.92 78.25 -86.62
N VAL A 40 5.43 79.33 -86.03
CA VAL A 40 5.71 79.43 -84.59
C VAL A 40 4.42 79.34 -83.80
N GLU A 41 3.37 80.06 -84.19
CA GLU A 41 2.03 79.95 -83.60
C GLU A 41 1.54 78.49 -83.63
N GLY A 42 1.63 77.81 -84.77
CA GLY A 42 1.27 76.40 -84.86
C GLY A 42 2.18 75.44 -84.07
N TYR A 43 3.43 75.81 -83.77
CA TYR A 43 4.27 75.06 -82.83
C TYR A 43 3.86 75.32 -81.38
N LEU A 44 3.56 76.56 -81.02
CA LEU A 44 3.12 76.94 -79.68
C LEU A 44 1.78 76.29 -79.34
N ASP A 45 0.83 76.24 -80.28
CA ASP A 45 -0.44 75.53 -80.10
C ASP A 45 -0.23 74.04 -79.84
N ARG A 46 0.66 73.39 -80.61
CA ARG A 46 1.02 71.98 -80.39
C ARG A 46 1.71 71.75 -79.06
N VAL A 47 2.58 72.67 -78.63
CA VAL A 47 3.23 72.61 -77.32
C VAL A 47 2.19 72.76 -76.22
N GLY A 48 1.22 73.67 -76.36
CA GLY A 48 0.10 73.80 -75.43
C GLY A 48 -0.66 72.49 -75.26
N VAL A 49 -1.08 71.87 -76.36
CA VAL A 49 -1.76 70.56 -76.34
C VAL A 49 -0.89 69.45 -75.73
N LEU A 50 0.43 69.47 -75.97
CA LEU A 50 1.35 68.50 -75.37
C LEU A 50 1.49 68.72 -73.86
N LEU A 51 1.53 69.96 -73.40
CA LEU A 51 1.58 70.30 -71.98
C LEU A 51 0.29 69.87 -71.27
N ASP A 52 -0.87 70.18 -71.86
CA ASP A 52 -2.17 69.71 -71.33
C ASP A 52 -2.18 68.18 -71.20
N ARG A 53 -1.65 67.47 -72.20
CA ARG A 53 -1.56 66.00 -72.16
C ARG A 53 -0.55 65.50 -71.12
N VAL A 54 0.52 66.23 -70.87
CA VAL A 54 1.50 65.89 -69.83
C VAL A 54 0.88 66.07 -68.45
N ASP A 55 0.17 67.17 -68.20
CA ASP A 55 -0.54 67.42 -66.94
C ASP A 55 -1.56 66.29 -66.67
N ASP A 56 -2.34 65.94 -67.69
CA ASP A 56 -3.24 64.80 -67.70
C ASP A 56 -2.56 63.46 -67.34
N VAL A 57 -1.32 63.24 -67.80
CA VAL A 57 -0.56 62.01 -67.49
C VAL A 57 -0.03 62.05 -66.07
N VAL A 58 0.41 63.22 -65.60
CA VAL A 58 0.85 63.42 -64.21
C VAL A 58 -0.31 63.15 -63.24
N ASP A 59 -1.49 63.71 -63.50
CA ASP A 59 -2.68 63.48 -62.66
C ASP A 59 -3.04 61.98 -62.57
N ARG A 60 -3.02 61.27 -63.71
CA ARG A 60 -3.25 59.81 -63.74
C ARG A 60 -2.14 59.04 -63.03
N ALA A 61 -0.89 59.49 -63.11
CA ALA A 61 0.22 58.87 -62.42
C ALA A 61 0.07 59.04 -60.90
N ASP A 62 -0.33 60.21 -60.43
CA ASP A 62 -0.59 60.49 -59.02
C ASP A 62 -1.75 59.63 -58.48
N GLU A 63 -2.84 59.49 -59.26
CA GLU A 63 -3.94 58.59 -58.92
C GLU A 63 -3.47 57.12 -58.84
N ALA A 64 -2.67 56.66 -59.80
CA ALA A 64 -2.13 55.31 -59.80
C ALA A 64 -1.20 55.06 -58.60
N ILE A 65 -0.34 56.02 -58.25
CA ILE A 65 0.54 55.94 -57.07
C ILE A 65 -0.29 55.88 -55.78
N ALA A 66 -1.36 56.67 -55.68
CA ALA A 66 -2.27 56.63 -54.55
C ALA A 66 -2.98 55.26 -54.44
N ALA A 67 -3.42 54.68 -55.56
CA ALA A 67 -4.04 53.36 -55.60
C ALA A 67 -3.06 52.24 -55.19
N VAL A 68 -1.80 52.31 -55.65
CA VAL A 68 -0.72 51.38 -55.24
C VAL A 68 -0.45 51.51 -53.75
N SER A 69 -0.34 52.73 -53.22
CA SER A 69 -0.13 52.99 -51.79
C SER A 69 -1.26 52.41 -50.93
N SER A 70 -2.51 52.56 -51.38
CA SER A 70 -3.67 51.96 -50.73
C SER A 70 -3.64 50.42 -50.78
N THR A 71 -3.20 49.84 -51.89
CA THR A 71 -3.05 48.38 -52.04
C THR A 71 -1.96 47.84 -51.13
N GLN A 72 -0.82 48.53 -51.03
CA GLN A 72 0.26 48.18 -50.11
C GLN A 72 -0.22 48.18 -48.66
N ALA A 73 -0.93 49.22 -48.22
CA ALA A 73 -1.48 49.28 -46.87
C ALA A 73 -2.46 48.13 -46.58
N ARG A 74 -3.28 47.72 -47.56
CA ARG A 74 -4.15 46.54 -47.42
C ARG A 74 -3.35 45.23 -47.35
N ALA A 75 -2.28 45.10 -48.13
CA ALA A 75 -1.40 43.94 -48.10
C ALA A 75 -0.71 43.82 -46.73
N ASP A 76 -0.19 44.91 -46.19
CA ASP A 76 0.43 44.94 -44.86
C ASP A 76 -0.57 44.53 -43.76
N ALA A 77 -1.80 45.03 -43.83
CA ALA A 77 -2.87 44.63 -42.91
C ALA A 77 -3.24 43.14 -43.03
N ALA A 78 -3.23 42.58 -44.25
CA ALA A 78 -3.47 41.16 -44.48
C ALA A 78 -2.34 40.29 -43.93
N ILE A 79 -1.08 40.68 -44.14
CA ILE A 79 0.11 40.00 -43.59
C ILE A 79 0.02 39.97 -42.06
N ALA A 80 -0.23 41.12 -41.43
CA ALA A 80 -0.44 41.20 -39.97
C ALA A 80 -1.63 40.35 -39.49
N GLY A 81 -2.64 40.12 -40.34
CA GLY A 81 -3.74 39.20 -40.09
C GLY A 81 -3.32 37.73 -40.12
N VAL A 82 -2.49 37.35 -41.08
CA VAL A 82 -1.91 36.00 -41.20
C VAL A 82 -1.02 35.71 -39.99
N GLU A 83 -0.15 36.63 -39.60
CA GLU A 83 0.74 36.48 -38.43
C GLU A 83 -0.07 36.23 -37.14
N ARG A 84 -1.12 37.01 -36.91
CA ARG A 84 -2.02 36.80 -35.77
C ARG A 84 -2.74 35.45 -35.82
N THR A 85 -3.08 34.98 -37.02
CA THR A 85 -3.73 33.68 -37.19
C THR A 85 -2.77 32.53 -36.92
N GLN A 86 -1.52 32.64 -37.41
CA GLN A 86 -0.45 31.68 -37.13
C GLN A 86 -0.17 31.60 -35.62
N ALA A 87 0.00 32.73 -34.93
CA ALA A 87 0.21 32.74 -33.49
C ALA A 87 -0.94 32.08 -32.70
N ARG A 88 -2.19 32.25 -33.15
CA ARG A 88 -3.35 31.57 -32.55
C ARG A 88 -3.34 30.06 -32.84
N ALA A 89 -2.94 29.65 -34.03
CA ALA A 89 -2.79 28.24 -34.38
C ALA A 89 -1.72 27.58 -33.52
N ASP A 90 -0.56 28.22 -33.34
CA ASP A 90 0.52 27.72 -32.49
C ASP A 90 0.07 27.56 -31.03
N ALA A 91 -0.65 28.55 -30.50
CA ALA A 91 -1.22 28.48 -29.16
C ALA A 91 -2.26 27.34 -29.02
N ALA A 92 -3.05 27.08 -30.06
CA ALA A 92 -4.00 25.98 -30.09
C ALA A 92 -3.29 24.61 -30.12
N ILE A 93 -2.24 24.47 -30.94
CA ILE A 93 -1.40 23.26 -31.00
C ILE A 93 -0.78 22.97 -29.63
N ALA A 94 -0.16 23.97 -29.00
CA ALA A 94 0.37 23.85 -27.65
C ALA A 94 -0.71 23.52 -26.60
N GLY A 95 -1.96 23.92 -26.84
CA GLY A 95 -3.12 23.52 -26.03
C GLY A 95 -3.49 22.05 -26.19
N VAL A 96 -3.47 21.54 -27.42
CA VAL A 96 -3.71 20.13 -27.74
C VAL A 96 -2.61 19.26 -27.13
N GLU A 97 -1.34 19.62 -27.27
CA GLU A 97 -0.21 18.89 -26.67
C GLU A 97 -0.34 18.77 -25.15
N ARG A 98 -0.69 19.85 -24.46
CA ARG A 98 -0.96 19.83 -23.00
C ARG A 98 -2.14 18.94 -22.64
N THR A 99 -3.15 18.86 -23.50
CA THR A 99 -4.33 18.01 -23.28
C THR A 99 -3.98 16.54 -23.47
N GLN A 100 -3.19 16.21 -24.50
CA GLN A 100 -2.67 14.87 -24.74
C GLN A 100 -1.82 14.39 -23.56
N ALA A 101 -0.86 15.20 -23.10
CA ALA A 101 -0.02 14.85 -21.95
C ALA A 101 -0.84 14.58 -20.66
N ARG A 102 -1.95 15.31 -20.45
CA ARG A 102 -2.86 15.04 -19.33
C ARG A 102 -3.67 13.76 -19.51
N ALA A 103 -4.07 13.46 -20.75
CA ALA A 103 -4.77 12.22 -21.05
C ALA A 103 -3.84 11.01 -20.81
N ASP A 104 -2.59 11.09 -21.24
CA ASP A 104 -1.58 10.04 -21.02
C ASP A 104 -1.37 9.80 -19.52
N ALA A 105 -1.17 10.86 -18.73
CA ALA A 105 -1.05 10.76 -17.27
C ALA A 105 -2.32 10.18 -16.60
N ALA A 106 -3.50 10.47 -17.14
CA ALA A 106 -4.75 9.90 -16.64
C ALA A 106 -4.86 8.40 -16.96
N ILE A 107 -4.42 7.98 -18.14
CA ILE A 107 -4.35 6.56 -18.55
C ILE A 107 -3.39 5.80 -17.63
N GLU A 108 -2.18 6.32 -17.40
CA GLU A 108 -1.23 5.74 -16.44
C GLU A 108 -1.83 5.62 -15.02
N GLY A 109 -2.59 6.63 -14.59
CA GLY A 109 -3.30 6.60 -13.30
C GLY A 109 -4.38 5.52 -13.23
N VAL A 110 -5.10 5.28 -14.34
CA VAL A 110 -6.08 4.21 -14.45
C VAL A 110 -5.41 2.84 -14.41
N GLU A 111 -4.31 2.63 -15.13
CA GLU A 111 -3.55 1.39 -15.11
C GLU A 111 -3.06 1.05 -13.69
N GLN A 112 -2.48 2.01 -12.98
CA GLN A 112 -2.07 1.83 -11.58
C GLN A 112 -3.25 1.46 -10.66
N THR A 113 -4.42 2.04 -10.91
CA THR A 113 -5.64 1.75 -10.14
C THR A 113 -6.13 0.34 -10.42
N GLN A 114 -6.10 -0.10 -11.68
CA GLN A 114 -6.44 -1.47 -12.06
C GLN A 114 -5.51 -2.48 -11.40
N THR A 115 -4.19 -2.25 -11.46
CA THR A 115 -3.22 -3.12 -10.77
C THR A 115 -3.53 -3.24 -9.28
N LYS A 116 -3.80 -2.11 -8.60
CA LYS A 116 -4.17 -2.12 -7.17
C LYS A 116 -5.47 -2.85 -6.89
N ALA A 117 -6.45 -2.77 -7.80
CA ALA A 117 -7.72 -3.47 -7.67
C ALA A 117 -7.53 -4.98 -7.82
N ASP A 118 -6.75 -5.45 -8.79
CA ASP A 118 -6.42 -6.86 -8.99
C ASP A 118 -5.73 -7.44 -7.74
N ASP A 119 -4.74 -6.70 -7.23
CA ASP A 119 -4.04 -6.96 -5.98
C ASP A 119 -4.98 -7.10 -4.77
N ALA A 120 -6.01 -6.26 -4.71
CA ALA A 120 -7.00 -6.28 -3.64
C ALA A 120 -7.93 -7.50 -3.78
N ILE A 121 -8.37 -7.80 -5.00
CA ILE A 121 -9.19 -8.98 -5.32
C ILE A 121 -8.44 -10.26 -4.93
N GLU A 122 -7.15 -10.36 -5.24
CA GLU A 122 -6.32 -11.51 -4.86
C GLU A 122 -6.23 -11.67 -3.33
N ARG A 123 -6.02 -10.57 -2.59
CA ARG A 123 -6.02 -10.58 -1.11
C ARG A 123 -7.36 -11.03 -0.54
N VAL A 124 -8.46 -10.58 -1.11
CA VAL A 124 -9.81 -11.01 -0.73
C VAL A 124 -9.98 -12.51 -1.01
N GLY A 125 -9.58 -12.98 -2.19
CA GLY A 125 -9.61 -14.41 -2.54
C GLY A 125 -8.87 -15.28 -1.52
N ARG A 126 -7.64 -14.89 -1.16
CA ARG A 126 -6.86 -15.59 -0.12
C ARG A 126 -7.54 -15.57 1.25
N THR A 127 -8.21 -14.49 1.60
CA THR A 127 -8.93 -14.36 2.88
C THR A 127 -10.15 -15.28 2.90
N THR A 128 -10.93 -15.31 1.82
CA THR A 128 -12.08 -16.20 1.67
C THR A 128 -11.64 -17.66 1.75
N SER A 129 -10.62 -18.09 0.99
CA SER A 129 -10.14 -19.48 1.07
C SER A 129 -9.64 -19.86 2.46
N ARG A 130 -9.03 -18.92 3.20
CA ARG A 130 -8.63 -19.17 4.59
C ARG A 130 -9.82 -19.31 5.51
N ALA A 131 -10.86 -18.49 5.33
CA ALA A 131 -12.10 -18.58 6.08
C ALA A 131 -12.80 -19.91 5.82
N ASP A 132 -12.91 -20.33 4.56
CA ASP A 132 -13.48 -21.62 4.17
C ASP A 132 -12.74 -22.77 4.87
N GLY A 133 -11.41 -22.76 4.84
CA GLY A 133 -10.61 -23.77 5.55
C GLY A 133 -10.72 -23.72 7.08
N ILE A 134 -11.06 -22.58 7.68
CA ILE A 134 -11.36 -22.50 9.12
C ILE A 134 -12.74 -23.12 9.41
N VAL A 135 -13.73 -22.82 8.57
CA VAL A 135 -15.08 -23.37 8.69
C VAL A 135 -15.03 -24.89 8.57
N GLU A 136 -14.38 -25.43 7.53
CA GLU A 136 -14.23 -26.88 7.33
C GLU A 136 -13.53 -27.55 8.53
N ARG A 137 -12.46 -26.94 9.07
CA ARG A 137 -11.81 -27.46 10.27
C ARG A 137 -12.74 -27.41 11.49
N GLY A 138 -13.54 -26.36 11.63
CA GLY A 138 -14.54 -26.21 12.68
C GLY A 138 -15.62 -27.30 12.59
N GLU A 139 -16.19 -27.52 11.42
CA GLU A 139 -17.14 -28.60 11.14
C GLU A 139 -16.53 -29.97 11.45
N GLY A 140 -15.29 -30.21 11.03
CA GLY A 140 -14.57 -31.44 11.32
C GLY A 140 -14.25 -31.65 12.81
N LEU A 141 -14.09 -30.58 13.59
CA LEU A 141 -13.94 -30.66 15.06
C LEU A 141 -15.29 -30.94 15.72
N ILE A 142 -16.35 -30.25 15.30
CA ILE A 142 -17.71 -30.48 15.81
C ILE A 142 -18.10 -31.92 15.56
N GLY A 143 -17.90 -32.45 14.35
CA GLY A 143 -18.19 -33.85 14.02
C GLY A 143 -17.38 -34.87 14.82
N ARG A 144 -16.24 -34.48 15.42
CA ARG A 144 -15.45 -35.33 16.33
C ARG A 144 -15.87 -35.18 17.80
N VAL A 145 -16.21 -33.96 18.23
CA VAL A 145 -16.57 -33.66 19.63
C VAL A 145 -17.99 -34.11 19.94
N GLU A 146 -18.93 -33.94 19.02
CA GLU A 146 -20.33 -34.32 19.19
C GLU A 146 -20.54 -35.78 19.61
N PRO A 147 -19.95 -36.80 18.93
CA PRO A 147 -20.07 -38.18 19.38
C PRO A 147 -19.38 -38.43 20.73
N LEU A 148 -18.24 -37.81 21.00
CA LEU A 148 -17.58 -37.93 22.31
C LEU A 148 -18.47 -37.39 23.44
N LEU A 149 -19.09 -36.23 23.24
CA LEU A 149 -20.03 -35.67 24.21
C LEU A 149 -21.26 -36.57 24.37
N GLY A 150 -21.78 -37.14 23.27
CA GLY A 150 -22.86 -38.11 23.32
C GLY A 150 -22.53 -39.38 24.12
N ASP A 151 -21.28 -39.85 24.05
CA ASP A 151 -20.81 -41.02 24.82
C ASP A 151 -20.65 -40.71 26.32
N TYR A 152 -20.19 -39.50 26.68
CA TYR A 152 -19.97 -39.10 28.07
C TYR A 152 -21.21 -38.56 28.78
N GLU A 153 -22.16 -37.99 28.04
CA GLU A 153 -23.39 -37.39 28.59
C GLU A 153 -24.15 -38.34 29.54
N PRO A 154 -24.41 -39.62 29.20
CA PRO A 154 -25.12 -40.53 30.09
C PRO A 154 -24.38 -40.79 31.41
N ALA A 155 -23.05 -40.94 31.34
CA ALA A 155 -22.22 -41.18 32.52
C ALA A 155 -22.21 -39.96 33.45
N LEU A 156 -22.07 -38.75 32.89
CA LEU A 156 -22.12 -37.50 33.64
C LEU A 156 -23.50 -37.26 34.25
N ALA A 157 -24.58 -37.54 33.51
CA ALA A 157 -25.95 -37.46 34.02
C ALA A 157 -26.17 -38.43 35.19
N ALA A 158 -25.64 -39.65 35.11
CA ALA A 158 -25.71 -40.63 36.18
C ALA A 158 -24.88 -40.23 37.43
N LEU A 159 -23.73 -39.59 37.24
CA LEU A 159 -22.84 -39.13 38.32
C LEU A 159 -23.32 -37.82 38.99
N ALA A 160 -24.09 -36.99 38.28
CA ALA A 160 -24.50 -35.67 38.75
C ALA A 160 -25.17 -35.65 40.15
N PRO A 161 -26.09 -36.57 40.51
CA PRO A 161 -26.70 -36.59 41.84
C PRO A 161 -25.68 -36.86 42.95
N SER A 162 -24.74 -37.78 42.70
CA SER A 162 -23.69 -38.17 43.66
C SER A 162 -22.72 -37.02 43.89
N VAL A 163 -22.27 -36.35 42.81
CA VAL A 163 -21.38 -35.18 42.91
C VAL A 163 -22.08 -34.02 43.62
N ARG A 164 -23.35 -33.75 43.33
CA ARG A 164 -24.13 -32.70 44.04
C ARG A 164 -24.28 -33.01 45.52
N ARG A 165 -24.55 -34.26 45.88
CA ARG A 165 -24.63 -34.67 47.29
C ARG A 165 -23.29 -34.49 47.97
N LEU A 166 -22.21 -34.96 47.35
CA LEU A 166 -20.84 -34.82 47.85
C LEU A 166 -20.47 -33.35 48.07
N ALA A 167 -20.72 -32.48 47.08
CA ALA A 167 -20.45 -31.05 47.18
C ALA A 167 -21.29 -30.34 48.25
N ALA A 168 -22.50 -30.83 48.55
CA ALA A 168 -23.33 -30.31 49.62
C ALA A 168 -22.89 -30.76 51.02
N THR A 169 -22.10 -31.83 51.11
CA THR A 169 -21.64 -32.41 52.38
C THR A 169 -20.16 -32.19 52.68
N LEU A 170 -19.31 -31.87 51.69
CA LEU A 170 -17.88 -31.68 51.89
C LEU A 170 -17.55 -30.27 52.37
N GLU A 171 -16.86 -30.19 53.52
CA GLU A 171 -16.19 -28.96 53.95
C GLU A 171 -14.73 -28.89 53.45
N PRO A 172 -14.13 -27.70 53.28
CA PRO A 172 -12.75 -27.56 52.78
C PRO A 172 -11.70 -28.37 53.56
N SER A 173 -11.87 -28.51 54.88
CA SER A 173 -10.98 -29.31 55.73
C SER A 173 -11.09 -30.81 55.48
N GLU A 174 -12.26 -31.29 55.07
CA GLU A 174 -12.48 -32.70 54.74
C GLU A 174 -11.87 -33.06 53.39
N VAL A 175 -11.88 -32.11 52.44
CA VAL A 175 -11.18 -32.26 51.16
C VAL A 175 -9.68 -32.44 51.40
N GLU A 176 -9.07 -31.65 52.29
CA GLU A 176 -7.64 -31.82 52.59
C GLU A 176 -7.32 -33.08 53.39
N ALA A 177 -8.23 -33.51 54.25
CA ALA A 177 -8.12 -34.81 54.90
C ALA A 177 -8.16 -35.95 53.86
N LEU A 178 -9.00 -35.84 52.83
CA LEU A 178 -9.09 -36.81 51.73
C LEU A 178 -7.84 -36.81 50.85
N VAL A 179 -7.31 -35.64 50.48
CA VAL A 179 -6.03 -35.53 49.73
C VAL A 179 -4.90 -36.17 50.53
N THR A 180 -4.79 -35.83 51.81
CA THR A 180 -3.78 -36.41 52.71
C THR A 180 -3.91 -37.93 52.85
N LEU A 181 -5.14 -38.44 52.87
CA LEU A 181 -5.41 -39.88 52.91
C LEU A 181 -4.96 -40.55 51.61
N ILE A 182 -5.31 -39.98 50.45
CA ILE A 182 -4.92 -40.51 49.13
C ILE A 182 -3.39 -40.54 48.98
N ASP A 183 -2.70 -39.50 49.43
CA ASP A 183 -1.23 -39.45 49.38
C ASP A 183 -0.56 -40.49 50.28
N ARG A 184 -1.24 -40.93 51.34
CA ARG A 184 -0.75 -41.93 52.31
C ARG A 184 -1.14 -43.37 51.98
N LEU A 185 -2.17 -43.56 51.15
CA LEU A 185 -2.64 -44.90 50.75
C LEU A 185 -1.54 -45.77 50.13
N PRO A 186 -0.68 -45.28 49.21
CA PRO A 186 0.39 -46.10 48.65
C PRO A 186 1.36 -46.62 49.71
N GLN A 187 1.76 -45.78 50.67
CA GLN A 187 2.67 -46.18 51.75
C GLN A 187 2.01 -47.19 52.70
N LEU A 188 0.71 -47.00 52.99
CA LEU A 188 -0.05 -47.93 53.82
C LEU A 188 -0.16 -49.31 53.17
N VAL A 189 -0.39 -49.37 51.85
CA VAL A 189 -0.41 -50.63 51.10
C VAL A 189 0.94 -51.32 51.15
N THR A 190 2.04 -50.58 50.93
CA THR A 190 3.39 -51.15 51.06
C THR A 190 3.66 -51.70 52.45
N HIS A 191 3.35 -50.96 53.52
CA HIS A 191 3.54 -51.46 54.90
C HIS A 191 2.63 -52.64 55.23
N LEU A 192 1.40 -52.67 54.69
CA LEU A 192 0.53 -53.83 54.86
C LEU A 192 1.12 -55.08 54.20
N ASP A 193 1.60 -54.96 52.97
CA ASP A 193 2.17 -56.07 52.20
C ASP A 193 3.53 -56.54 52.75
N GLU A 194 4.41 -55.60 53.11
CA GLU A 194 5.78 -55.91 53.51
C GLU A 194 5.93 -56.22 55.00
N ASP A 195 5.17 -55.54 55.87
CA ASP A 195 5.38 -55.63 57.31
C ASP A 195 4.27 -56.40 58.03
N ILE A 196 3.01 -56.22 57.64
CA ILE A 196 1.87 -56.72 58.43
C ILE A 196 1.40 -58.10 57.94
N LEU A 197 1.21 -58.30 56.64
CA LEU A 197 0.75 -59.57 56.08
C LEU A 197 1.70 -60.75 56.42
N PRO A 198 3.04 -60.61 56.34
CA PRO A 198 3.95 -61.70 56.70
C PRO A 198 3.88 -62.06 58.19
N VAL A 199 3.63 -61.08 59.06
CA VAL A 199 3.46 -61.32 60.50
C VAL A 199 2.15 -62.06 60.76
N LEU A 200 1.06 -61.70 60.09
CA LEU A 200 -0.21 -62.41 60.17
C LEU A 200 -0.11 -63.84 59.62
N GLU A 201 0.69 -64.06 58.58
CA GLU A 201 1.03 -65.40 58.07
C GLU A 201 1.80 -66.21 59.11
N SER A 202 2.83 -65.62 59.74
CA SER A 202 3.59 -66.27 60.81
C SER A 202 2.74 -66.57 62.05
N LEU A 203 1.78 -65.70 62.39
CA LEU A 203 0.81 -65.94 63.48
C LEU A 203 -0.13 -67.11 63.19
N GLY A 204 -0.40 -67.40 61.91
CA GLY A 204 -1.12 -68.61 61.49
C GLY A 204 -0.38 -69.89 61.89
N THR A 205 0.95 -69.87 61.84
CA THR A 205 1.81 -70.98 62.29
C THR A 205 2.07 -71.01 63.79
N VAL A 206 1.97 -69.87 64.50
CA VAL A 206 2.10 -69.81 65.97
C VAL A 206 1.07 -70.70 66.67
N GLY A 207 -0.13 -70.87 66.10
CA GLY A 207 -1.12 -71.81 66.63
C GLY A 207 -0.61 -73.25 66.66
N THR A 208 0.13 -73.65 65.64
CA THR A 208 0.79 -74.97 65.54
C THR A 208 2.01 -75.04 66.47
N ASP A 209 2.86 -74.01 66.47
CA ASP A 209 4.08 -73.96 67.29
C ASP A 209 3.79 -73.96 68.80
N VAL A 210 2.70 -73.32 69.23
CA VAL A 210 2.23 -73.37 70.62
C VAL A 210 1.73 -74.77 70.99
N HIS A 211 1.10 -75.48 70.04
CA HIS A 211 0.67 -76.86 70.27
C HIS A 211 1.88 -77.78 70.47
N ASP A 212 2.90 -77.65 69.61
CA ASP A 212 4.15 -78.41 69.70
C ASP A 212 4.94 -78.11 70.99
N LEU A 213 4.91 -76.85 71.47
CA LEU A 213 5.52 -76.46 72.74
C LEU A 213 4.78 -77.06 73.95
N VAL A 214 3.45 -77.12 73.90
CA VAL A 214 2.65 -77.77 74.95
C VAL A 214 2.96 -79.27 75.01
N ASP A 215 3.09 -79.94 73.87
CA ASP A 215 3.44 -81.36 73.81
C ASP A 215 4.86 -81.61 74.35
N THR A 216 5.85 -80.79 73.96
CA THR A 216 7.23 -80.92 74.47
C THR A 216 7.37 -80.62 75.97
N VAL A 217 6.60 -79.68 76.53
CA VAL A 217 6.57 -79.42 77.99
C VAL A 217 5.89 -80.58 78.73
N GLN A 218 4.87 -81.21 78.15
CA GLN A 218 4.28 -82.43 78.69
C GLN A 218 5.28 -83.59 78.69
N ASP A 219 6.09 -83.74 77.64
CA ASP A 219 7.16 -84.73 77.56
C ASP A 219 8.28 -84.48 78.57
N LEU A 220 8.71 -83.22 78.77
CA LEU A 220 9.70 -82.85 79.80
C LEU A 220 9.18 -83.13 81.21
N ARG A 221 7.89 -82.88 81.48
CA ARG A 221 7.24 -83.26 82.73
C ARG A 221 7.27 -84.78 82.96
N GLN A 222 7.26 -85.57 81.88
CA GLN A 222 7.39 -87.02 81.94
C GLN A 222 8.85 -87.44 82.23
N VAL A 223 9.84 -86.79 81.62
CA VAL A 223 11.28 -87.07 81.79
C VAL A 223 11.80 -86.68 83.18
N VAL A 224 11.31 -85.58 83.78
CA VAL A 224 11.69 -85.16 85.14
C VAL A 224 11.20 -86.15 86.22
N LYS A 225 10.16 -86.95 85.94
CA LYS A 225 9.78 -88.09 86.81
C LYS A 225 10.75 -89.27 86.72
N GLY A 226 11.65 -89.30 85.73
CA GLY A 226 12.54 -90.42 85.40
C GLY A 226 13.96 -90.37 85.97
N PHE A 227 14.33 -89.40 86.81
CA PHE A 227 15.70 -89.32 87.36
C PHE A 227 15.94 -90.28 88.55
N PRO A 228 16.89 -91.24 88.45
CA PRO A 228 17.23 -92.15 89.55
C PRO A 228 18.08 -91.39 90.60
N GLY A 229 17.43 -90.91 91.67
CA GLY A 229 18.09 -90.19 92.78
C GLY A 229 17.17 -89.31 93.63
N SER A 230 15.97 -88.96 93.13
CA SER A 230 15.01 -88.07 93.81
C SER A 230 14.24 -88.70 94.98
N ARG A 231 14.45 -90.00 95.28
CA ARG A 231 13.89 -90.66 96.49
C ARG A 231 14.64 -90.31 97.78
N LEU A 232 15.84 -89.73 97.71
CA LEU A 232 16.61 -89.34 98.90
C LEU A 232 16.24 -87.96 99.47
N PHE A 233 15.56 -87.10 98.70
CA PHE A 233 15.11 -85.77 99.17
C PHE A 233 13.69 -85.77 99.76
N ARG A 234 12.88 -86.81 99.48
CA ARG A 234 11.55 -86.95 100.12
C ARG A 234 11.61 -87.34 101.60
N ARG A 235 12.69 -87.99 102.07
CA ARG A 235 12.78 -88.42 103.48
C ARG A 235 13.24 -87.32 104.44
N ARG A 236 13.94 -86.28 103.97
CA ARG A 236 14.34 -85.14 104.82
C ARG A 236 13.29 -84.02 104.85
N GLY A 237 12.61 -83.74 103.73
CA GLY A 237 11.54 -82.74 103.72
C GLY A 237 10.24 -83.18 104.41
N ALA A 238 9.93 -84.47 104.43
CA ALA A 238 8.73 -84.98 105.11
C ALA A 238 8.88 -85.02 106.66
N GLU A 239 10.11 -85.05 107.18
CA GLU A 239 10.36 -84.95 108.63
C GLU A 239 10.35 -83.49 109.11
N GLU A 240 10.76 -82.53 108.28
CA GLU A 240 10.76 -81.09 108.62
C GLU A 240 9.34 -80.52 108.67
N ILE A 241 8.47 -80.87 107.71
CA ILE A 241 7.07 -80.41 107.66
C ILE A 241 6.23 -81.01 108.82
N ALA A 242 6.53 -82.23 109.27
CA ALA A 242 5.84 -82.85 110.41
C ALA A 242 6.31 -82.30 111.77
N GLU A 243 7.58 -81.86 111.90
CA GLU A 243 8.06 -81.16 113.10
C GLU A 243 7.56 -79.71 113.20
N GLU A 244 7.31 -79.04 112.06
CA GLU A 244 6.70 -77.70 112.02
C GLU A 244 5.21 -77.74 112.42
N GLU A 245 4.43 -78.69 111.90
CA GLU A 245 3.01 -78.86 112.28
C GLU A 245 2.81 -79.25 113.75
N ALA A 246 3.75 -79.99 114.36
CA ALA A 246 3.68 -80.34 115.79
C ALA A 246 4.03 -79.17 116.73
N ARG A 247 4.82 -78.18 116.26
CA ARG A 247 5.14 -76.96 117.02
C ARG A 247 4.06 -75.88 116.92
N GLU A 248 3.27 -75.86 115.83
CA GLU A 248 2.15 -74.92 115.66
C GLU A 248 0.83 -75.36 116.35
N GLY A 249 0.73 -76.62 116.82
CA GLY A 249 -0.48 -77.15 117.47
C GLY A 249 -0.63 -76.87 118.98
N THR A 250 0.36 -76.27 119.66
CA THR A 250 0.31 -75.98 121.12
C THR A 250 0.41 -74.49 121.47
N GLY A 251 0.15 -73.60 120.51
CA GLY A 251 0.05 -72.15 120.72
C GLY A 251 -1.36 -71.64 120.44
N ASN A 252 -2.33 -72.02 121.28
CA ASN A 252 -3.63 -71.33 121.41
C ASN A 252 -3.79 -70.87 122.85
#